data_AF-A0A5C7MM70-F1
#
_entry.id   AF-A0A5C7MM70-F1
#
_cell.length_a   1.000
_cell.length_b   1.000
_cell.length_c   1.000
_cell.angle_alpha   90.00
_cell.angle_beta   90.00
_cell.angle_gamma   90.00
#
_symmetry.space_group_name_H-M   'P 1'
#
loop_
_entity.id
_entity.type
_entity.pdbx_description
1 polymer ?
#
loop_
_entity_poly.entity_id
_entity_poly.type
_entity_poly.pdbx_seq_one_letter_code
_entity_poly.pdbx_strand_id
1 'polypeptide(L)' 'VLEGAAEVLHAVTAHKPKVLHELILILSSQESGRLLTLEGKHALAEAIVSGINKVLHESPKTGVQDVLFTSFIIQ' A
#
# COMPACT_ATOMS: atom_id res chain seq x y z
N VAL A 1 11.72 -5.49 -21.20
CA VAL A 1 11.31 -4.47 -20.20
C VAL A 1 10.18 -4.95 -19.26
N LEU A 2 9.95 -6.25 -19.08
CA LEU A 2 8.85 -6.79 -18.26
C LEU A 2 9.31 -7.70 -17.10
N GLU A 3 10.60 -7.94 -16.95
CA GLU A 3 11.11 -8.92 -15.96
C GLU A 3 10.95 -8.44 -14.51
N GLY A 4 11.20 -7.15 -14.23
CA GLY A 4 11.08 -6.63 -12.85
C GLY A 4 9.66 -6.65 -12.28
N ALA A 5 8.61 -6.54 -13.12
CA ALA A 5 7.23 -6.51 -12.64
C ALA A 5 6.75 -7.86 -12.09
N ALA A 6 7.27 -8.96 -12.63
CA ALA A 6 6.93 -10.31 -12.18
C ALA A 6 7.53 -10.63 -10.80
N GLU A 7 8.73 -10.13 -10.53
CA GLU A 7 9.39 -10.28 -9.22
C GLU A 7 8.63 -9.53 -8.12
N VAL A 8 8.25 -8.26 -8.38
CA VAL A 8 7.42 -7.47 -7.45
C VAL A 8 6.09 -8.16 -7.17
N LEU A 9 5.42 -8.66 -8.21
CA LEU A 9 4.14 -9.32 -8.08
C LEU A 9 4.26 -10.60 -7.23
N HIS A 10 5.33 -11.37 -7.41
CA HIS A 10 5.60 -12.54 -6.60
C HIS A 10 5.90 -12.17 -5.15
N ALA A 11 6.71 -11.15 -4.91
CA ALA A 11 7.04 -10.69 -3.56
C ALA A 11 5.81 -10.18 -2.80
N VAL A 12 4.96 -9.39 -3.46
CA VAL A 12 3.68 -8.91 -2.91
C VAL A 12 2.72 -10.07 -2.67
N THR A 13 2.64 -11.04 -3.57
CA THR A 13 1.76 -12.21 -3.41
C THR A 13 2.24 -13.15 -2.30
N ALA A 14 3.55 -13.35 -2.17
CA ALA A 14 4.16 -14.14 -1.10
C ALA A 14 3.99 -13.48 0.28
N HIS A 15 4.03 -12.14 0.34
CA HIS A 15 3.86 -11.37 1.57
C HIS A 15 2.45 -10.82 1.78
N LYS A 16 1.48 -11.24 0.96
CA LYS A 16 0.08 -10.79 0.99
C LYS A 16 -0.54 -10.71 2.40
N PRO A 17 -0.39 -11.70 3.30
CA PRO A 17 -0.92 -11.58 4.66
C PRO A 17 -0.26 -10.48 5.49
N LYS A 18 1.04 -10.22 5.32
CA LYS A 18 1.73 -9.12 6.01
C LYS A 18 1.35 -7.76 5.44
N VAL A 19 1.23 -7.67 4.11
CA VAL A 19 0.76 -6.45 3.43
C VAL A 19 -0.64 -6.06 3.91
N LEU A 20 -1.56 -7.04 3.99
CA LEU A 20 -2.90 -6.81 4.51
C LEU A 20 -2.88 -6.40 5.98
N HIS A 21 -2.03 -7.02 6.80
CA HIS A 21 -1.89 -6.65 8.21
C HIS A 21 -1.42 -5.20 8.38
N GLU A 22 -0.37 -4.80 7.67
CA GLU A 22 0.15 -3.42 7.70
C GLU A 22 -0.91 -2.42 7.21
N LEU A 23 -1.63 -2.78 6.14
CA LEU A 23 -2.73 -1.98 5.61
C LEU A 23 -3.83 -1.77 6.67
N ILE A 24 -4.21 -2.81 7.41
CA ILE A 24 -5.21 -2.71 8.50
C ILE A 24 -4.70 -1.82 9.63
N LEU A 25 -3.43 -1.93 10.03
CA LEU A 25 -2.84 -1.08 11.07
C LEU A 25 -2.82 0.40 10.67
N ILE A 26 -2.45 0.68 9.42
CA ILE A 26 -2.45 2.03 8.86
C ILE A 26 -3.88 2.57 8.84
N LEU A 27 -4.83 1.82 8.27
CA LEU A 27 -6.23 2.22 8.18
C LEU A 27 -6.86 2.43 9.57
N SER A 28 -6.52 1.58 10.55
CA SER A 28 -6.99 1.72 11.94
C SER A 28 -6.43 2.95 12.65
N SER A 29 -5.26 3.44 12.23
CA SER A 29 -4.65 4.65 12.78
C SER A 29 -5.09 5.92 12.06
N GLN A 30 -5.74 5.81 10.90
CA GLN A 30 -6.25 6.95 10.15
C GLN A 30 -7.69 7.26 10.55
N GLU A 31 -7.98 8.54 10.76
CA GLU A 31 -9.35 9.00 11.00
C GLU A 31 -10.18 8.93 9.72
N SER A 32 -11.36 8.31 9.80
CA SER A 32 -12.30 8.16 8.69
C SER A 32 -12.63 9.48 7.99
N GLY A 33 -12.70 10.59 8.75
CA GLY A 33 -12.95 11.93 8.22
C GLY A 33 -11.83 12.45 7.32
N ARG A 34 -10.58 12.05 7.55
CA ARG A 34 -9.43 12.41 6.70
C ARG A 34 -9.36 11.55 5.44
N LEU A 35 -9.78 10.29 5.51
CA LEU A 35 -9.82 9.40 4.35
C LEU A 35 -10.79 9.86 3.24
N LEU A 36 -11.72 10.76 3.56
CA LEU A 36 -12.63 11.38 2.62
C LEU A 36 -11.99 12.53 1.81
N THR A 37 -10.94 13.16 2.34
CA THR A 37 -10.29 14.30 1.67
C THR A 37 -9.24 13.82 0.68
N LEU A 38 -8.98 14.62 -0.36
CA LEU A 38 -7.94 14.32 -1.35
C LEU A 38 -6.56 14.21 -0.67
N GLU A 39 -6.26 15.12 0.24
CA GLU A 39 -5.00 15.10 1.02
C GLU A 39 -4.87 13.84 1.88
N GLY A 40 -5.94 13.41 2.57
CA GLY A 40 -5.87 12.21 3.40
C GLY A 40 -5.78 10.93 2.58
N LYS A 41 -6.38 10.87 1.38
CA LYS A 41 -6.17 9.76 0.45
C LYS A 41 -4.73 9.69 -0.04
N HIS A 42 -4.14 10.84 -0.36
CA HIS A 42 -2.74 10.91 -0.81
C HIS A 42 -1.79 10.48 0.31
N ALA A 43 -1.99 11.03 1.52
CA ALA A 43 -1.22 10.65 2.70
C ALA A 43 -1.38 9.16 3.04
N LEU A 44 -2.59 8.61 2.89
CA LEU A 44 -2.84 7.18 3.06
C LEU A 44 -2.07 6.36 2.01
N ALA A 45 -2.14 6.74 0.73
CA ALA A 45 -1.41 6.05 -0.34
C ALA A 45 0.10 6.01 -0.05
N GLU A 46 0.70 7.14 0.32
CA GLU A 46 2.12 7.23 0.66
C GLU A 46 2.47 6.38 1.90
N ALA A 47 1.63 6.41 2.93
CA ALA A 47 1.82 5.58 4.13
C ALA A 47 1.76 4.08 3.79
N ILE A 48 0.82 3.67 2.93
CA ILE A 48 0.70 2.29 2.48
C ILE A 48 1.92 1.88 1.64
N VAL A 49 2.32 2.69 0.66
CA VAL A 49 3.51 2.40 -0.18
C VAL A 49 4.75 2.23 0.69
N SER A 50 4.95 3.13 1.66
CA SER A 50 6.06 3.06 2.61
C SER A 50 6.00 1.81 3.49
N GLY A 51 4.83 1.50 4.04
CA GLY A 51 4.60 0.29 4.84
C GLY A 51 4.83 -1.00 4.06
N ILE A 52 4.30 -1.09 2.84
CA ILE A 52 4.47 -2.27 1.98
C ILE A 52 5.93 -2.46 1.59
N ASN A 53 6.63 -1.41 1.16
CA ASN A 53 8.05 -1.50 0.82
C ASN A 53 8.90 -1.91 2.04
N LYS A 54 8.54 -1.44 3.23
CA LYS A 54 9.17 -1.87 4.49
C LYS A 54 8.90 -3.34 4.80
N VAL A 55 7.68 -3.84 4.59
CA VAL A 55 7.33 -5.25 4.79
C VAL A 55 8.02 -6.17 3.79
N LEU A 56 8.16 -5.73 2.53
CA LEU A 56 8.86 -6.47 1.49
C LEU A 56 10.39 -6.39 1.63
N HIS A 57 10.94 -5.51 2.49
CA HIS A 57 12.37 -5.19 2.54
C HIS A 57 12.94 -4.80 1.17
N GLU A 58 12.10 -4.24 0.29
CA GLU A 58 12.48 -3.86 -1.07
C GLU A 58 12.58 -2.34 -1.21
N SER A 59 13.41 -1.91 -2.16
CA SER A 59 13.58 -0.49 -2.47
C SER A 59 12.43 -0.01 -3.36
N PRO A 60 12.04 1.28 -3.33
CA PRO A 60 10.97 1.82 -4.20
C PRO A 60 11.24 1.66 -5.71
N LYS A 61 12.48 1.31 -6.11
CA LYS A 61 12.85 0.95 -7.49
C LYS A 61 12.50 -0.50 -7.89
N THR A 62 12.37 -1.40 -6.92
CA THR A 62 12.05 -2.83 -7.12
C THR A 62 10.75 -3.23 -6.45
N GLY A 63 10.20 -2.41 -5.55
CA GLY A 63 8.99 -2.67 -4.79
C GLY A 63 7.75 -1.97 -5.36
N VAL A 64 6.82 -1.63 -4.47
CA VAL A 64 5.56 -0.96 -4.83
C VAL A 64 5.84 0.52 -5.12
N GLN A 65 5.51 0.96 -6.33
CA GLN A 65 5.65 2.35 -6.74
C GLN A 65 4.48 3.22 -6.30
N ASP A 66 3.26 2.71 -6.45
CA ASP A 66 2.04 3.47 -6.18
C ASP A 66 0.89 2.55 -5.78
N VAL A 67 -0.05 3.09 -5.01
CA VAL A 67 -1.26 2.39 -4.56
C VAL A 67 -2.49 3.13 -5.08
N LEU A 68 -3.32 2.41 -5.82
CA LEU A 68 -4.54 2.93 -6.44
C LEU A 68 -5.75 2.43 -5.66
N PHE A 69 -6.58 3.35 -5.17
CA PHE A 69 -7.86 3.00 -4.56
C PHE A 69 -8.94 2.86 -5.63
N THR A 70 -9.39 1.63 -5.88
CA THR A 70 -10.44 1.35 -6.88
C THR A 70 -11.85 1.50 -6.32
N SER A 71 -12.05 1.29 -5.02
CA SER A 71 -13.32 1.48 -4.35
C SER A 71 -13.11 1.96 -2.92
N PHE A 72 -13.88 2.96 -2.51
CA PHE A 72 -13.85 3.52 -1.15
C PHE A 72 -15.29 3.50 -0.63
N ILE A 73 -15.60 2.52 0.21
CA ILE A 73 -16.91 2.39 0.87
C ILE A 73 -16.72 2.81 2.33
N ILE A 74 -17.45 3.84 2.77
CA ILE A 74 -17.51 4.30 4.16
C ILE A 74 -18.99 4.31 4.52
N GLN A 75 -19.38 3.69 5.64
CA GLN A 75 -20.76 3.41 6.01
C GLN A 75 -21.11 4.00 7.38
#